data_AF-A0A9W7M116-F1
#
_entry.id   AF-A0A9W7M116-F1
#
_cell.length_a   1.000
_cell.length_b   1.000
_cell.length_c   1.000
_cell.angle_alpha   90.00
_cell.angle_beta   90.00
_cell.angle_gamma   90.00
#
_symmetry.space_group_name_H-M   'P 1'
#
loop_
_entity.id
_entity.type
_entity.pdbx_description
1 polymer ?
#
loop_
_entity_poly.entity_id
_entity_poly.type
_entity_poly.pdbx_seq_one_letter_code
_entity_poly.pdbx_strand_id
1 'polypeptide(L)'
;MNGSTVDGNNCTDKEEMLQDALHRLVSSIIYPEASASGSAPLLHRIKTSVSENVPRLGEASRNTSRSVLQWTRSGSPLRAILVISVGTVTCLTLTGLLVFMLFFLAATVNAIIISFLIALAAAGGFLAIFFACVTVIYIGALSVAAFVISTATISAIIAAVVATGWVGFFWALWLGTKKSMDLAKHSFSMTGSALSVYSSARHAHHHQGLNKVSD
;
A
#
# COMPACT_ATOMS: atom_id res chain seq x y z
N MET A 1 15.62 -47.67 89.11
CA MET A 1 16.52 -47.28 87.99
C MET A 1 15.95 -47.83 86.70
N ASN A 2 15.56 -46.96 85.78
CA ASN A 2 15.51 -47.20 84.32
C ASN A 2 15.06 -45.91 83.63
N GLY A 3 15.73 -45.50 82.54
CA GLY A 3 15.15 -44.58 81.56
C GLY A 3 16.02 -43.42 81.07
N SER A 4 17.13 -43.71 80.38
CA SER A 4 17.75 -42.86 79.34
C SER A 4 17.56 -43.66 78.03
N THR A 5 17.21 -43.17 76.84
CA THR A 5 17.28 -41.86 76.16
C THR A 5 16.62 -42.02 74.78
N VAL A 6 16.43 -40.89 74.09
CA VAL A 6 16.32 -40.72 72.62
C VAL A 6 14.89 -40.72 72.07
N ASP A 7 14.33 -39.52 72.02
CA ASP A 7 13.26 -39.14 71.11
C ASP A 7 13.86 -38.94 69.71
N GLY A 8 13.46 -39.80 68.78
CA GLY A 8 13.94 -39.81 67.39
C GLY A 8 13.00 -39.01 66.50
N ASN A 9 13.37 -37.75 66.22
CA ASN A 9 12.76 -36.98 65.15
C ASN A 9 13.76 -36.77 64.01
N ASN A 10 13.21 -36.87 62.78
CA ASN A 10 13.74 -36.43 61.49
C ASN A 10 14.43 -37.49 60.63
N CYS A 11 13.64 -38.19 59.79
CA CYS A 11 14.11 -38.73 58.51
C CYS A 11 12.97 -39.06 57.53
N THR A 12 12.05 -38.13 57.27
CA THR A 12 11.06 -38.24 56.18
C THR A 12 10.76 -36.87 55.57
N ASP A 13 11.78 -36.13 55.13
CA ASP A 13 11.62 -34.70 54.78
C ASP A 13 12.35 -34.30 53.48
N LYS A 14 12.36 -35.21 52.49
CA LYS A 14 13.02 -34.94 51.18
C LYS A 14 12.24 -35.40 49.94
N GLU A 15 11.28 -36.32 50.08
CA GLU A 15 10.45 -36.77 48.95
C GLU A 15 9.20 -35.89 48.74
N GLU A 16 8.84 -35.07 49.74
CA GLU A 16 7.65 -34.20 49.67
C GLU A 16 7.87 -32.94 48.79
N MET A 17 9.10 -32.44 48.60
CA MET A 17 9.31 -31.14 47.92
C MET A 17 9.07 -31.12 46.40
N LEU A 18 9.22 -32.24 45.67
CA LEU A 18 9.07 -32.27 44.21
C LEU A 18 7.64 -32.62 43.78
N GLN A 19 7.01 -33.58 44.48
CA GLN A 19 5.61 -33.95 44.27
C GLN A 19 4.69 -32.81 44.68
N ASP A 20 4.96 -32.14 45.79
CA ASP A 20 4.12 -31.05 46.27
C ASP A 20 4.23 -29.79 45.40
N ALA A 21 5.41 -29.52 44.84
CA ALA A 21 5.61 -28.44 43.86
C ALA A 21 4.90 -28.71 42.53
N LEU A 22 4.93 -29.94 42.02
CA LEU A 22 4.20 -30.35 40.82
C LEU A 22 2.69 -30.34 41.05
N HIS A 23 2.23 -30.83 42.21
CA HIS A 23 0.82 -30.85 42.57
C HIS A 23 0.27 -29.43 42.77
N ARG A 24 1.04 -28.50 43.34
CA ARG A 24 0.71 -27.06 43.41
C ARG A 24 0.61 -26.40 42.04
N LEU A 25 1.49 -26.77 41.11
CA LEU A 25 1.47 -26.21 39.75
C LEU A 25 0.23 -26.69 38.99
N VAL A 26 -0.14 -27.97 39.16
CA VAL A 26 -1.31 -28.59 38.54
C VAL A 26 -2.61 -28.10 39.19
N SER A 27 -2.67 -27.98 40.52
CA SER A 27 -3.87 -27.50 41.22
C SER A 27 -4.16 -26.02 40.93
N SER A 28 -3.11 -25.18 40.83
CA SER A 28 -3.23 -23.77 40.44
C SER A 28 -3.72 -23.57 39.00
N ILE A 29 -3.59 -24.57 38.14
CA ILE A 29 -4.07 -24.54 36.74
C ILE A 29 -5.50 -25.07 36.62
N ILE A 30 -5.92 -25.99 37.50
CA ILE A 30 -7.20 -26.70 37.39
C ILE A 30 -8.31 -26.08 38.28
N TYR A 31 -7.99 -25.47 39.43
CA TYR A 31 -8.99 -24.81 40.29
C TYR A 31 -8.59 -23.35 40.57
N PRO A 32 -9.17 -22.35 39.86
CA PRO A 32 -8.96 -20.95 40.19
C PRO A 32 -9.69 -20.59 41.50
N GLU A 33 -8.90 -20.26 42.53
CA GLU A 33 -9.41 -19.67 43.77
C GLU A 33 -10.08 -18.32 43.44
N ALA A 34 -11.37 -18.25 43.75
CA ALA A 34 -12.23 -17.12 43.46
C ALA A 34 -11.94 -15.94 44.40
N SER A 35 -10.82 -15.25 44.23
CA SER A 35 -10.58 -13.98 44.95
C SER A 35 -9.45 -13.12 44.39
N ALA A 36 -9.53 -12.72 43.12
CA ALA A 36 -8.90 -11.46 42.69
C ALA A 36 -9.48 -10.96 41.36
N SER A 37 -10.30 -9.91 41.45
CA SER A 37 -10.73 -9.05 40.35
C SER A 37 -9.59 -8.72 39.38
N GLY A 38 -9.91 -8.72 38.09
CA GLY A 38 -9.14 -8.00 37.07
C GLY A 38 -8.43 -8.90 36.08
N SER A 39 -9.08 -9.10 34.94
CA SER A 39 -8.58 -9.74 33.73
C SER A 39 -7.16 -9.29 33.35
N ALA A 40 -6.16 -10.07 33.72
CA ALA A 40 -4.79 -9.96 33.21
C ALA A 40 -4.52 -11.12 32.25
N PRO A 41 -4.00 -10.87 31.03
CA PRO A 41 -4.01 -11.83 29.94
C PRO A 41 -3.13 -13.04 30.26
N LEU A 42 -3.71 -14.24 30.11
CA LEU A 42 -3.14 -15.55 30.46
C LEU A 42 -1.71 -15.77 29.92
N LEU A 43 -1.38 -15.17 28.77
CA LEU A 43 -0.06 -15.25 28.15
C LEU A 43 1.02 -14.49 28.92
N HIS A 44 0.68 -13.39 29.61
CA HIS A 44 1.63 -12.65 30.43
C HIS A 44 2.05 -13.47 31.65
N ARG A 45 1.08 -14.16 32.27
CA ARG A 45 1.32 -15.03 33.44
C ARG A 45 2.10 -16.29 33.09
N ILE A 46 1.80 -16.93 31.96
CA ILE A 46 2.59 -18.08 31.48
C ILE A 46 4.02 -17.65 31.16
N LYS A 47 4.20 -16.49 30.52
CA LYS A 47 5.54 -15.95 30.20
C LYS A 47 6.36 -15.62 31.45
N THR A 48 5.76 -15.02 32.49
CA THR A 48 6.43 -14.75 33.76
C THR A 48 6.72 -16.03 34.55
N SER A 49 5.78 -16.96 34.61
CA SER A 49 5.99 -18.24 35.30
C SER A 49 7.01 -19.13 34.59
N VAL A 50 7.12 -19.06 33.26
CA VAL A 50 8.18 -19.75 32.51
C VAL A 50 9.53 -19.05 32.71
N SER A 51 9.62 -17.72 32.64
CA SER A 51 10.89 -17.02 32.84
C SER A 51 11.49 -17.23 34.23
N GLU A 52 10.64 -17.44 35.24
CA GLU A 52 11.06 -17.63 36.63
C GLU A 52 11.39 -19.11 36.95
N ASN A 53 10.79 -20.08 36.25
CA ASN A 53 11.03 -21.52 36.47
C ASN A 53 12.07 -22.15 35.53
N VAL A 54 12.41 -21.53 34.40
CA VAL A 54 13.49 -21.96 33.50
C VAL A 54 14.86 -22.07 34.20
N PRO A 55 15.32 -21.08 35.00
CA PRO A 55 16.60 -21.23 35.72
C PRO A 55 16.52 -22.35 36.76
N ARG A 56 15.36 -22.56 37.40
CA ARG A 56 15.16 -23.62 38.41
C ARG A 56 15.18 -25.02 37.82
N LEU A 57 14.67 -25.21 36.59
CA LEU A 57 14.79 -26.46 35.83
C LEU A 57 16.24 -26.74 35.41
N GLY A 58 16.97 -25.69 35.03
CA GLY A 58 18.41 -25.78 34.73
C GLY A 58 19.25 -26.15 35.96
N GLU A 59 18.98 -25.54 37.11
CA GLU A 59 19.66 -25.83 38.38
C GLU A 59 19.35 -27.26 38.87
N ALA A 60 18.07 -27.67 38.81
CA ALA A 60 17.65 -29.01 39.22
C ALA A 60 18.28 -30.10 38.33
N SER A 61 18.32 -29.88 37.01
CA SER A 61 19.01 -30.78 36.07
C SER A 61 20.51 -30.88 36.35
N ARG A 62 21.18 -29.76 36.61
CA ARG A 62 22.61 -29.72 36.97
C ARG A 62 22.90 -30.40 38.30
N ASN A 63 21.99 -30.32 39.27
CA ASN A 63 22.18 -31.00 40.54
C ASN A 63 21.99 -32.52 40.41
N THR A 64 20.94 -32.98 39.72
CA THR A 64 20.70 -34.40 39.46
C THR A 64 21.84 -35.04 38.65
N SER A 65 22.35 -34.36 37.61
CA SER A 65 23.50 -34.85 36.84
C SER A 65 24.77 -35.00 37.68
N ARG A 66 25.02 -34.09 38.62
CA ARG A 66 26.15 -34.21 39.58
C ARG A 66 25.97 -35.38 40.53
N SER A 67 24.77 -35.59 41.06
CA SER A 67 24.45 -36.73 41.93
C SER A 67 24.64 -38.07 41.21
N VAL A 68 24.19 -38.17 39.96
CA VAL A 68 24.36 -39.36 39.12
C VAL A 68 25.84 -39.58 38.79
N LEU A 69 26.59 -38.53 38.46
CA LEU A 69 28.04 -38.61 38.20
C LEU A 69 28.84 -39.08 39.43
N GLN A 70 28.52 -38.57 40.62
CA GLN A 70 29.15 -39.01 41.87
C GLN A 70 28.80 -40.47 42.20
N TRP A 71 27.54 -40.88 41.98
CA TRP A 71 27.10 -42.26 42.17
C TRP A 71 27.76 -43.23 41.20
N THR A 72 27.97 -42.84 39.94
CA THR A 72 28.74 -43.65 38.98
C THR A 72 30.23 -43.75 39.32
N ARG A 73 30.80 -42.77 40.03
CA ARG A 73 32.20 -42.80 40.47
C ARG A 73 32.44 -43.69 41.69
N SER A 74 31.41 -43.96 42.50
CA SER A 74 31.51 -44.74 43.74
C SER A 74 31.05 -46.22 43.62
N GLY A 75 30.79 -46.72 42.40
CA GLY A 75 30.18 -48.03 42.18
C GLY A 75 31.05 -49.05 41.41
N SER A 76 30.96 -50.32 41.82
CA SER A 76 31.58 -51.52 41.23
C SER A 76 31.55 -51.58 39.69
N PRO A 77 32.58 -52.14 39.01
CA PRO A 77 32.74 -52.16 37.54
C PRO A 77 31.54 -52.70 36.73
N LEU A 78 30.66 -53.51 37.34
CA LEU A 78 29.42 -53.98 36.69
C LEU A 78 28.41 -52.85 36.45
N ARG A 79 28.35 -51.83 37.32
CA ARG A 79 27.46 -50.68 37.14
C ARG A 79 27.93 -49.76 36.01
N ALA A 80 29.24 -49.64 35.82
CA ALA A 80 29.80 -48.85 34.72
C ALA A 80 29.40 -49.44 33.36
N ILE A 81 29.53 -50.75 33.19
CA ILE A 81 29.16 -51.45 31.93
C ILE A 81 27.65 -51.31 31.66
N LEU A 82 26.80 -51.46 32.69
CA LEU A 82 25.35 -51.35 32.55
C LEU A 82 24.93 -49.91 32.19
N VAL A 83 25.52 -48.90 32.84
CA VAL A 83 25.29 -47.47 32.54
C VAL A 83 25.75 -47.12 31.13
N ILE A 84 26.89 -47.62 30.68
CA ILE A 84 27.36 -47.42 29.31
C ILE A 84 26.40 -48.07 28.31
N SER A 85 25.94 -49.30 28.55
CA SER A 85 24.97 -49.97 27.66
C SER A 85 23.64 -49.23 27.60
N VAL A 86 23.02 -48.95 28.75
CA VAL A 86 21.74 -48.21 28.84
C VAL A 86 21.89 -46.80 28.29
N GLY A 87 23.00 -46.14 28.59
CA GLY A 87 23.33 -44.81 28.07
C GLY A 87 23.48 -44.81 26.55
N THR A 88 24.11 -45.84 25.97
CA THR A 88 24.25 -45.95 24.51
C THR A 88 22.91 -46.21 23.84
N VAL A 89 22.08 -47.11 24.38
CA VAL A 89 20.73 -47.34 23.85
C VAL A 89 19.89 -46.07 23.96
N THR A 90 19.94 -45.37 25.09
CA THR A 90 19.22 -44.10 25.30
C THR A 90 19.74 -43.00 24.37
N CYS A 91 21.05 -42.93 24.15
CA CYS A 91 21.66 -41.96 23.24
C CYS A 91 21.26 -42.25 21.78
N LEU A 92 21.22 -43.53 21.38
CA LEU A 92 20.75 -43.95 20.07
C LEU A 92 19.26 -43.65 19.87
N THR A 93 18.40 -43.91 20.87
CA THR A 93 16.97 -43.58 20.77
C THR A 93 16.75 -42.07 20.74
N LEU A 94 17.46 -41.31 21.56
CA LEU A 94 17.38 -39.85 21.57
C LEU A 94 17.88 -39.25 20.25
N THR A 95 18.95 -39.80 19.68
CA THR A 95 19.47 -39.40 18.36
C THR A 95 18.44 -39.69 17.27
N GLY A 96 17.81 -40.88 17.29
CA GLY A 96 16.75 -41.24 16.35
C GLY A 96 15.53 -40.32 16.44
N LEU A 97 15.05 -40.05 17.67
CA LEU A 97 13.96 -39.11 17.91
C LEU A 97 14.33 -37.67 17.49
N LEU A 98 15.57 -37.26 17.71
CA LEU A 98 16.06 -35.93 17.32
C LEU A 98 16.09 -35.78 15.81
N VAL A 99 16.59 -36.77 15.08
CA VAL A 99 16.57 -36.79 13.60
C VAL A 99 15.13 -36.80 13.08
N PHE A 100 14.24 -37.61 13.68
CA PHE A 100 12.82 -37.63 13.32
C PHE A 100 12.15 -36.26 13.54
N MET A 101 12.39 -35.62 14.67
CA MET A 101 11.89 -34.26 14.95
C MET A 101 12.44 -33.24 13.95
N LEU A 102 13.74 -33.33 13.61
CA LEU A 102 14.35 -32.45 12.61
C LEU A 102 13.72 -32.63 11.22
N PHE A 103 13.45 -33.89 10.84
CA PHE A 103 12.77 -34.21 9.59
C PHE A 103 11.35 -33.66 9.55
N PHE A 104 10.57 -33.85 10.62
CA PHE A 104 9.22 -33.29 10.71
C PHE A 104 9.23 -31.76 10.72
N LEU A 105 10.20 -31.14 11.38
CA LEU A 105 10.39 -29.70 11.36
C LEU A 105 10.73 -29.20 9.95
N ALA A 106 11.65 -29.87 9.26
CA ALA A 106 11.98 -29.58 7.87
C ALA A 106 10.76 -29.76 6.95
N ALA A 107 9.98 -30.83 7.15
CA ALA A 107 8.75 -31.07 6.42
C ALA A 107 7.70 -29.99 6.68
N THR A 108 7.54 -29.54 7.92
CA THR A 108 6.61 -28.48 8.31
C THR A 108 7.03 -27.14 7.71
N VAL A 109 8.31 -26.77 7.80
CA VAL A 109 8.85 -25.55 7.19
C VAL A 109 8.65 -25.60 5.67
N ASN A 110 8.95 -26.73 5.03
CA ASN A 110 8.72 -26.90 3.61
C ASN A 110 7.24 -26.75 3.24
N ALA A 111 6.33 -27.37 4.01
CA ALA A 111 4.89 -27.22 3.81
C ALA A 111 4.44 -25.74 3.95
N ILE A 112 4.99 -25.00 4.92
CA ILE A 112 4.72 -23.57 5.09
C ILE A 112 5.21 -22.78 3.87
N ILE A 113 6.44 -23.04 3.40
CA ILE A 113 7.00 -22.35 2.22
C ILE A 113 6.13 -22.61 0.99
N ILE A 114 5.79 -23.86 0.71
CA ILE A 114 4.97 -24.23 -0.45
C ILE A 114 3.58 -23.59 -0.35
N SER A 115 2.94 -23.66 0.81
CA SER A 115 1.63 -23.03 1.05
C SER A 115 1.69 -21.52 0.84
N PHE A 116 2.72 -20.87 1.37
CA PHE A 116 2.94 -19.44 1.19
C PHE A 116 3.21 -19.07 -0.28
N LEU A 117 4.01 -19.86 -1.00
CA LEU A 117 4.25 -19.66 -2.43
C LEU A 117 2.96 -19.79 -3.25
N ILE A 118 2.11 -20.77 -2.95
CA ILE A 118 0.81 -20.94 -3.61
C ILE A 118 -0.10 -19.74 -3.30
N ALA A 119 -0.18 -19.33 -2.03
CA ALA A 119 -0.98 -18.18 -1.62
C ALA A 119 -0.47 -16.87 -2.27
N LEU A 120 0.85 -16.67 -2.32
CA LEU A 120 1.48 -15.51 -2.93
C LEU A 120 1.36 -15.52 -4.45
N ALA A 121 1.44 -16.69 -5.09
CA ALA A 121 1.19 -16.83 -6.52
C ALA A 121 -0.27 -16.53 -6.86
N ALA A 122 -1.23 -17.00 -6.05
CA ALA A 122 -2.63 -16.68 -6.23
C ALA A 122 -2.89 -15.18 -6.03
N ALA A 123 -2.53 -14.63 -4.87
CA ALA A 123 -2.72 -13.21 -4.54
C ALA A 123 -1.95 -12.29 -5.51
N GLY A 124 -0.71 -12.64 -5.85
CA GLY A 124 0.14 -11.91 -6.78
C GLY A 124 -0.40 -11.97 -8.21
N GLY A 125 -0.95 -13.10 -8.65
CA GLY A 125 -1.63 -13.23 -9.94
C GLY A 125 -2.85 -12.31 -10.05
N PHE A 126 -3.70 -12.28 -9.02
CA PHE A 126 -4.83 -11.35 -8.97
C PHE A 126 -4.37 -9.89 -8.97
N LEU A 127 -3.33 -9.55 -8.20
CA LEU A 127 -2.79 -8.20 -8.15
C LEU A 127 -2.17 -7.78 -9.49
N ALA A 128 -1.49 -8.70 -10.19
CA ALA A 128 -0.91 -8.46 -11.51
C ALA A 128 -2.01 -8.15 -12.55
N ILE A 129 -3.10 -8.93 -12.58
CA ILE A 129 -4.23 -8.70 -13.49
C ILE A 129 -4.91 -7.36 -13.16
N PHE A 130 -5.12 -7.07 -11.88
CA PHE A 130 -5.69 -5.80 -11.45
C PHE A 130 -4.82 -4.62 -11.90
N PHE A 131 -3.52 -4.69 -11.66
CA PHE A 131 -2.58 -3.65 -12.06
C PHE A 131 -2.51 -3.48 -13.58
N ALA A 132 -2.51 -4.58 -14.33
CA ALA A 132 -2.58 -4.54 -15.79
C ALA A 132 -3.88 -3.86 -16.27
N CYS A 133 -5.02 -4.18 -15.66
CA CYS A 133 -6.31 -3.58 -15.99
C CYS A 133 -6.29 -2.06 -15.72
N VAL A 134 -5.83 -1.64 -14.54
CA VAL A 134 -5.67 -0.22 -14.20
C VAL A 134 -4.74 0.48 -15.19
N THR A 135 -3.65 -0.16 -15.60
CA THR A 135 -2.69 0.37 -16.58
C THR A 135 -3.35 0.57 -17.94
N VAL A 136 -4.11 -0.40 -18.43
CA VAL A 136 -4.85 -0.28 -19.70
C VAL A 136 -5.89 0.84 -19.62
N ILE A 137 -6.64 0.95 -18.53
CA ILE A 137 -7.61 2.03 -18.34
C ILE A 137 -6.91 3.39 -18.31
N TYR A 138 -5.78 3.50 -17.61
CA TYR A 138 -4.99 4.74 -17.52
C TYR A 138 -4.48 5.18 -18.89
N ILE A 139 -3.89 4.25 -19.66
CA ILE A 139 -3.40 4.52 -21.01
C ILE A 139 -4.57 4.86 -21.94
N GLY A 140 -5.71 4.17 -21.80
CA GLY A 140 -6.93 4.46 -22.54
C GLY A 140 -7.45 5.87 -22.26
N ALA A 141 -7.50 6.28 -20.99
CA ALA A 141 -7.90 7.62 -20.60
C ALA A 141 -6.95 8.70 -21.15
N LEU A 142 -5.63 8.48 -21.05
CA LEU A 142 -4.64 9.35 -21.67
C LEU A 142 -4.82 9.45 -23.19
N SER A 143 -5.09 8.33 -23.86
CA SER A 143 -5.35 8.29 -25.29
C SER A 143 -6.60 9.07 -25.68
N VAL A 144 -7.70 8.91 -24.93
CA VAL A 144 -8.95 9.66 -25.16
C VAL A 144 -8.74 11.14 -24.91
N ALA A 145 -8.04 11.52 -23.84
CA ALA A 145 -7.72 12.92 -23.56
C ALA A 145 -6.90 13.54 -24.71
N ALA A 146 -5.86 12.86 -25.17
CA ALA A 146 -5.05 13.31 -26.30
C ALA A 146 -5.89 13.46 -27.58
N PHE A 147 -6.78 12.51 -27.86
CA PHE A 147 -7.69 12.57 -29.01
C PHE A 147 -8.65 13.76 -28.93
N VAL A 148 -9.24 14.01 -27.75
CA VAL A 148 -10.15 15.15 -27.53
C VAL A 148 -9.41 16.48 -27.69
N ILE A 149 -8.21 16.61 -27.10
CA ILE A 149 -7.39 17.82 -27.22
C ILE A 149 -7.00 18.06 -28.69
N SER A 150 -6.60 17.01 -29.41
CA SER A 150 -6.27 17.11 -30.83
C SER A 150 -7.49 17.55 -31.65
N THR A 151 -8.63 16.92 -31.45
CA THR A 151 -9.89 17.25 -32.15
C THR A 151 -10.34 18.67 -31.84
N ALA A 152 -10.28 19.09 -30.59
CA ALA A 152 -10.62 20.45 -30.16
C ALA A 152 -9.67 21.50 -30.75
N THR A 153 -8.38 21.17 -30.87
CA THR A 153 -7.39 22.09 -31.47
C THR A 153 -7.65 22.23 -32.97
N ILE A 154 -7.86 21.13 -33.69
CA ILE A 154 -8.16 21.15 -35.13
C ILE A 154 -9.48 21.90 -35.39
N SER A 155 -10.52 21.61 -34.60
CA SER A 155 -11.81 22.29 -34.74
C SER A 155 -11.71 23.78 -34.43
N ALA A 156 -10.94 24.17 -33.42
CA ALA A 156 -10.67 25.58 -33.10
C ALA A 156 -9.92 26.29 -34.23
N ILE A 157 -8.91 25.65 -34.85
CA ILE A 157 -8.20 26.22 -36.01
C ILE A 157 -9.18 26.44 -37.17
N ILE A 158 -9.99 25.45 -37.51
CA ILE A 158 -10.99 25.57 -38.59
C ILE A 158 -11.97 26.70 -38.28
N ALA A 159 -12.51 26.74 -37.05
CA ALA A 159 -13.42 27.78 -36.62
C ALA A 159 -12.79 29.18 -36.69
N ALA A 160 -11.54 29.32 -36.27
CA ALA A 160 -10.79 30.58 -36.36
C ALA A 160 -10.56 31.01 -37.81
N VAL A 161 -10.21 30.08 -38.71
CA VAL A 161 -10.04 30.36 -40.15
C VAL A 161 -11.36 30.78 -40.78
N VAL A 162 -12.47 30.10 -40.45
CA VAL A 162 -13.80 30.47 -40.95
C VAL A 162 -14.21 31.86 -40.45
N ALA A 163 -14.04 32.13 -39.15
CA ALA A 163 -14.37 33.42 -38.55
C ALA A 163 -13.53 34.56 -39.14
N THR A 164 -12.20 34.40 -39.21
CA THR A 164 -11.30 35.39 -39.81
C THR A 164 -11.56 35.58 -41.30
N GLY A 165 -11.84 34.51 -42.03
CA GLY A 165 -12.23 34.55 -43.43
C GLY A 165 -13.52 35.34 -43.67
N TRP A 166 -14.54 35.13 -42.84
CA TRP A 166 -15.79 35.90 -42.90
C TRP A 166 -15.59 37.39 -42.61
N VAL A 167 -14.83 37.72 -41.55
CA VAL A 167 -14.51 39.12 -41.22
C VAL A 167 -13.75 39.78 -42.37
N GLY A 168 -12.75 39.09 -42.95
CA GLY A 168 -12.02 39.57 -44.11
C GLY A 168 -12.90 39.75 -45.35
N PHE A 169 -13.81 38.82 -45.60
CA PHE A 169 -14.77 38.89 -46.71
C PHE A 169 -15.72 40.09 -46.57
N PHE A 170 -16.28 40.31 -45.38
CA PHE A 170 -17.12 41.48 -45.12
C PHE A 170 -16.35 42.80 -45.28
N TRP A 171 -15.10 42.85 -44.82
CA TRP A 171 -14.25 44.01 -45.00
C TRP A 171 -14.01 44.32 -46.48
N ALA A 172 -13.72 43.29 -47.29
CA ALA A 172 -13.53 43.43 -48.73
C ALA A 172 -14.82 43.84 -49.47
N LEU A 173 -15.97 43.25 -49.13
CA LEU A 173 -17.27 43.61 -49.70
C LEU A 173 -17.66 45.06 -49.38
N TRP A 174 -17.40 45.51 -48.15
CA TRP A 174 -17.62 46.88 -47.73
C TRP A 174 -16.70 47.87 -48.46
N LEU A 175 -15.41 47.54 -48.59
CA LEU A 175 -14.46 48.34 -49.38
C LEU A 175 -14.85 48.41 -50.84
N GLY A 176 -15.24 47.29 -51.44
CA GLY A 176 -15.73 47.22 -52.82
C GLY A 176 -16.93 48.14 -53.00
N THR A 177 -17.94 48.03 -52.13
CA THR A 177 -19.14 48.89 -52.17
C THR A 177 -18.79 50.37 -51.99
N LYS A 178 -17.94 50.71 -51.01
CA LYS A 178 -17.47 52.10 -50.83
C LYS A 178 -16.75 52.64 -52.07
N LYS A 179 -15.90 51.83 -52.69
CA LYS A 179 -15.18 52.21 -53.92
C LYS A 179 -16.12 52.36 -55.10
N SER A 180 -17.14 51.49 -55.22
CA SER A 180 -18.19 51.62 -56.22
C SER A 180 -19.04 52.87 -56.02
N MET A 181 -19.38 53.22 -54.78
CA MET A 181 -20.09 54.45 -54.46
C MET A 181 -19.27 55.69 -54.77
N ASP A 182 -17.96 55.66 -54.51
CA ASP A 182 -17.05 56.77 -54.80
C ASP A 182 -16.90 57.00 -56.32
N LEU A 183 -16.73 55.91 -57.08
CA LEU A 183 -16.73 55.96 -58.56
C LEU A 183 -18.08 56.43 -59.13
N ALA A 184 -19.20 56.02 -58.54
CA ALA A 184 -20.52 56.51 -58.93
C ALA A 184 -20.66 58.00 -58.64
N LYS A 185 -20.22 58.48 -57.47
CA LYS A 185 -20.19 59.90 -57.12
C LYS A 185 -19.31 60.71 -58.07
N HIS A 186 -18.14 60.20 -58.44
CA HIS A 186 -17.26 60.85 -59.41
C HIS A 186 -17.88 60.89 -60.81
N SER A 187 -18.60 59.83 -61.21
CA SER A 187 -19.32 59.77 -62.50
C SER A 187 -20.52 60.72 -62.55
N PHE A 188 -21.28 60.83 -61.45
CA PHE A 188 -22.35 61.82 -61.31
C PHE A 188 -21.81 63.24 -61.26
N SER A 189 -20.66 63.46 -60.61
CA SER A 189 -20.01 64.77 -60.61
C SER A 189 -19.50 65.16 -62.01
N MET A 190 -18.82 64.28 -62.74
CA MET A 190 -18.34 64.56 -64.11
C MET A 190 -19.47 64.78 -65.11
N THR A 191 -20.58 64.04 -64.99
CA THR A 191 -21.75 64.19 -65.86
C THR A 191 -22.59 65.43 -65.46
N GLY A 192 -22.69 65.73 -64.17
CA GLY A 192 -23.33 66.93 -63.65
C GLY A 192 -22.56 68.23 -63.97
N SER A 193 -21.23 68.16 -64.03
CA SER A 193 -20.37 69.27 -64.45
C SER A 193 -20.55 69.65 -65.92
N ALA A 194 -20.92 68.71 -66.81
CA ALA A 194 -21.27 69.03 -68.19
C ALA A 194 -22.66 69.71 -68.30
N LEU A 195 -23.59 69.38 -67.41
CA LEU A 195 -24.92 70.00 -67.35
C LEU A 195 -24.92 71.39 -66.68
N SER A 196 -24.02 71.64 -65.72
CA SER A 196 -23.92 72.93 -65.02
C SER A 196 -23.39 74.07 -65.91
N VAL A 197 -22.52 73.78 -66.89
CA VAL A 197 -22.02 74.79 -67.84
C VAL A 197 -23.14 75.32 -68.76
N TYR A 198 -24.19 74.54 -69.01
CA TYR A 198 -25.35 75.01 -69.77
C TYR A 198 -26.28 75.91 -68.94
N SER A 199 -26.32 75.70 -67.62
CA SER A 199 -27.13 76.52 -66.68
C SER A 199 -26.48 77.88 -66.38
N SER A 200 -25.15 77.96 -66.26
CA SER A 200 -24.44 79.22 -66.03
C SER A 200 -24.49 80.16 -67.25
N ALA A 201 -24.44 79.63 -68.47
CA ALA A 201 -24.62 80.41 -69.69
C ALA A 201 -26.02 81.06 -69.82
N ARG A 202 -27.05 80.47 -69.18
CA ARG A 202 -28.42 81.01 -69.21
C ARG A 202 -28.68 82.09 -68.16
N HIS A 203 -27.91 82.11 -67.05
CA HIS A 203 -28.02 83.16 -66.04
C HIS A 203 -27.17 84.40 -66.31
N ALA A 204 -26.06 84.28 -67.06
CA ALA A 204 -25.30 85.45 -67.52
C ALA A 204 -26.08 86.30 -68.55
N HIS A 205 -26.97 85.68 -69.33
CA HIS A 205 -27.78 86.39 -70.33
C HIS A 205 -28.93 87.23 -69.75
N HIS A 206 -29.31 87.03 -68.49
CA HIS A 206 -30.45 87.75 -67.87
C HIS A 206 -30.05 89.03 -67.12
N HIS A 207 -28.78 89.17 -66.72
CA HIS A 207 -28.30 90.38 -66.03
C HIS A 207 -27.78 91.47 -66.98
N GLN A 208 -27.56 91.19 -68.27
CA GLN A 208 -27.07 92.19 -69.23
C GLN A 208 -28.20 92.98 -69.94
N GLY A 209 -29.47 92.63 -69.70
CA GLY A 209 -30.64 93.29 -70.30
C GLY A 209 -31.32 94.37 -69.44
N LEU A 210 -30.92 94.53 -68.17
CA LEU A 210 -31.61 95.41 -67.21
C LEU A 210 -30.89 96.75 -66.93
N ASN A 211 -29.85 97.09 -67.71
CA ASN A 211 -29.06 98.32 -67.52
C ASN A 211 -29.02 99.22 -68.78
N LYS A 212 -30.12 99.23 -69.54
CA LYS A 212 -30.32 100.12 -70.70
C LYS A 212 -31.82 100.45 -70.76
N VAL A 213 -32.19 101.74 -70.69
CA VAL A 213 -33.53 102.35 -70.42
C VAL A 213 -33.68 102.68 -68.92
N SER A 214 -33.80 103.91 -68.42
CA SER A 214 -34.05 105.27 -68.94
C SER A 214 -33.28 106.26 -68.04
N ASP A 215 -32.68 107.32 -68.59
CA ASP A 215 -33.12 108.73 -68.45
C ASP A 215 -33.39 109.20 -67.01
#